data_AF-A0A936W440-F1
#
_entry.id   AF-A0A936W440-F1
#
_cell.length_a   1.000
_cell.length_b   1.000
_cell.length_c   1.000
_cell.angle_alpha   90.00
_cell.angle_beta   90.00
_cell.angle_gamma   90.00
#
_symmetry.space_group_name_H-M   'P 1'
#
loop_
_entity.id
_entity.type
_entity.pdbx_description
1 polymer ?
#
loop_
_entity_poly.entity_id
_entity_poly.type
_entity_poly.pdbx_seq_one_letter_code
_entity_poly.pdbx_strand_id
1 'polypeptide(L)' 'MKNLLILLSILLSATSGLLAQSVSQGMRFQALARDLQGNLLAKEKLEVKVKLYASEPEEKVFYAEGHHIQSN' A
#
# COMPACT_ATOMS: atom_id res chain seq x y z
N MET A 1 -11.97 -43.25 -8.77
CA MET A 1 -10.82 -42.56 -8.13
C MET A 1 -10.13 -41.53 -9.05
N LYS A 2 -9.94 -41.82 -10.35
CA LYS A 2 -9.35 -40.86 -11.31
C LYS A 2 -10.02 -39.49 -11.36
N ASN A 3 -11.36 -39.45 -11.36
CA ASN A 3 -12.12 -38.19 -11.41
C ASN A 3 -11.97 -37.35 -10.13
N LEU A 4 -11.78 -38.01 -8.99
CA LEU A 4 -11.53 -37.35 -7.70
C LEU A 4 -10.14 -36.69 -7.68
N LEU A 5 -9.14 -37.37 -8.23
CA LEU A 5 -7.78 -36.85 -8.34
C LEU A 5 -7.72 -35.63 -9.28
N ILE A 6 -8.46 -35.67 -10.39
CA ILE A 6 -8.55 -34.52 -11.32
C ILE A 6 -9.21 -33.32 -10.63
N LEU A 7 -10.32 -33.53 -9.92
CA LEU A 7 -11.00 -32.47 -9.18
C LEU A 7 -10.10 -31.84 -8.11
N LEU A 8 -9.35 -32.67 -7.37
CA LEU A 8 -8.43 -32.21 -6.34
C LEU A 8 -7.30 -31.37 -6.94
N SER A 9 -6.75 -31.78 -8.09
CA SER A 9 -5.70 -31.02 -8.80
C SER A 9 -6.18 -29.65 -9.25
N ILE A 10 -7.42 -29.56 -9.76
CA ILE A 10 -8.03 -28.29 -10.17
C ILE A 10 -8.21 -27.36 -8.95
N LEU A 11 -8.67 -27.92 -7.83
CA LEU A 11 -8.91 -27.14 -6.61
C LEU A 11 -7.60 -26.57 -6.02
N LEU A 12 -6.53 -27.39 -5.99
CA LEU A 12 -5.20 -26.96 -5.55
C LEU A 12 -4.58 -25.89 -6.46
N SER A 13 -4.84 -25.97 -7.76
CA SER A 13 -4.34 -24.96 -8.71
C SER A 13 -5.09 -23.63 -8.58
N ALA A 14 -6.39 -23.67 -8.27
CA ALA A 14 -7.22 -22.47 -8.12
C ALA A 14 -6.88 -21.63 -6.87
N THR A 15 -6.47 -22.25 -5.77
CA THR A 15 -6.11 -21.53 -4.53
C THR A 15 -4.77 -20.79 -4.64
N SER A 16 -3.87 -21.27 -5.49
CA SER A 16 -2.54 -20.70 -5.68
C SER A 16 -2.58 -19.28 -6.28
N GLY A 17 -3.55 -19.00 -7.17
CA GLY A 17 -3.71 -17.69 -7.80
C GLY A 17 -4.27 -16.60 -6.88
N LEU A 18 -5.01 -16.98 -5.83
CA LEU A 18 -5.66 -16.04 -4.92
C LEU A 18 -4.68 -15.43 -3.90
N LEU A 19 -3.66 -16.17 -3.49
CA LEU A 19 -2.68 -15.71 -2.48
C LEU A 19 -1.54 -14.86 -3.08
N ALA A 20 -1.27 -15.01 -4.37
CA ALA A 20 -0.20 -14.28 -5.06
C ALA A 20 -0.57 -12.81 -5.39
N GLN A 21 -1.85 -12.43 -5.29
CA GLN A 21 -2.32 -11.06 -5.52
C GLN A 21 -2.30 -10.20 -4.24
N SER A 22 -1.40 -10.49 -3.30
CA SER A 22 -1.17 -9.58 -2.19
C SER A 22 -0.41 -8.35 -2.71
N VAL A 23 -1.16 -7.30 -3.05
CA VAL A 23 -0.59 -5.96 -3.22
C VAL A 23 0.12 -5.62 -1.92
N SER A 24 1.40 -5.21 -1.99
CA SER A 24 2.11 -4.80 -0.77
C SER A 24 1.27 -3.73 -0.08
N GLN A 25 0.93 -3.93 1.19
CA GLN A 25 0.47 -2.82 2.02
C GLN A 25 1.56 -1.75 1.90
N GLY A 26 1.22 -0.58 1.34
CA GLY A 26 2.18 0.47 1.01
C GLY A 26 2.98 0.95 2.22
N MET A 27 3.66 2.08 2.10
CA MET A 27 4.42 2.61 3.22
C MET A 27 3.50 2.86 4.43
N ARG A 28 3.94 2.46 5.64
CA ARG A 28 3.22 2.81 6.88
C ARG A 28 3.66 4.20 7.30
N PHE A 29 2.72 5.11 7.48
CA PHE A 29 2.98 6.49 7.90
C PHE A 29 1.99 6.94 8.97
N GLN A 30 2.39 7.95 9.74
CA GLN A 30 1.53 8.70 10.65
C GLN A 30 1.79 10.18 10.40
N ALA A 31 0.73 10.96 10.18
CA ALA A 31 0.86 12.41 10.12
C ALA A 31 0.45 13.05 11.44
N LEU A 32 1.26 14.01 11.87
CA LEU A 32 1.03 14.85 13.03
C LEU A 32 1.00 16.30 12.55
N ALA A 33 -0.06 17.03 12.87
CA ALA A 33 -0.12 18.47 12.66
C ALA A 33 0.21 19.18 13.99
N ARG A 34 0.98 20.26 13.93
CA ARG A 34 1.36 21.04 15.12
C ARG A 34 1.26 22.53 14.84
N ASP A 35 0.96 23.32 15.87
CA ASP A 35 1.03 24.77 15.83
C ASP A 35 2.49 25.29 15.97
N LEU A 36 2.66 26.61 15.94
CA LEU A 36 3.97 27.26 16.08
C LEU A 36 4.60 27.05 17.47
N GLN A 37 3.81 26.65 18.45
CA GLN A 37 4.22 26.36 19.82
C GLN A 37 4.49 24.87 20.03
N GLY A 38 4.26 24.03 19.01
CA GLY A 38 4.47 22.58 19.04
C GLY A 38 3.27 21.78 19.58
N ASN A 39 2.13 22.41 19.88
CA ASN A 39 0.93 21.71 20.33
C ASN A 39 0.31 20.92 19.18
N LEU A 40 -0.23 19.73 19.48
CA LEU A 40 -0.89 18.88 18.48
C LEU A 40 -2.20 19.49 18.00
N LEU A 41 -2.36 19.58 16.69
CA LEU A 41 -3.61 19.90 16.02
C LEU A 41 -4.25 18.58 15.58
N ALA A 42 -5.11 18.01 16.43
CA ALA A 42 -5.76 16.73 16.17
C ALA A 42 -6.95 16.87 15.21
N LYS A 43 -7.26 15.81 14.45
CA LYS A 43 -8.40 15.70 13.51
C LYS A 43 -8.38 16.68 12.34
N GLU A 44 -7.23 17.27 12.06
CA GLU A 44 -7.03 18.09 10.86
C GLU A 44 -6.97 17.20 9.62
N LYS A 45 -7.61 17.63 8.54
CA LYS A 45 -7.58 16.91 7.26
C LYS A 45 -6.24 17.18 6.58
N LEU A 46 -5.50 16.12 6.30
CA LEU A 46 -4.18 16.18 5.67
C LEU A 46 -4.16 15.33 4.39
N GLU A 47 -3.44 15.83 3.39
CA GLU A 47 -3.10 15.08 2.19
C GLU A 47 -1.60 14.78 2.21
N VAL A 48 -1.23 13.51 2.28
CA VAL A 48 0.16 13.05 2.26
C VAL A 48 0.48 12.52 0.87
N LYS A 49 1.48 13.11 0.20
CA LYS A 49 1.95 12.70 -1.12
C LYS A 49 3.38 12.19 -1.00
N VAL A 50 3.62 10.96 -1.41
CA VAL A 50 4.96 10.37 -1.45
C VAL A 50 5.30 10.10 -2.91
N LYS A 51 6.50 10.53 -3.32
CA LYS A 51 7.07 10.24 -4.63
C LYS A 51 8.46 9.65 -4.45
N LEU A 52 8.68 8.50 -5.06
CA LEU A 52 10.00 7.89 -5.17
C LEU A 52 10.55 8.20 -6.57
N TYR A 53 11.73 8.79 -6.61
CA TYR A 53 12.44 9.11 -7.85
C TYR A 53 13.47 8.02 -8.14
N ALA A 54 13.63 7.65 -9.42
CA ALA A 54 14.72 6.77 -9.83
C ALA A 54 16.07 7.53 -9.75
N SER A 55 17.14 6.85 -9.33
CA SER A 55 18.52 7.38 -9.44
C SER A 55 19.06 7.19 -10.86
N GLU A 56 18.42 7.85 -11.82
CA GLU A 56 18.84 7.91 -13.22
C GLU A 56 19.08 9.37 -13.63
N PRO A 57 19.80 9.64 -14.73
CA PRO A 57 20.15 11.00 -15.14
C PRO A 57 18.96 11.94 -15.40
N GLU A 58 17.75 11.39 -15.58
CA GLU A 58 16.50 12.15 -15.60
C GLU A 58 15.68 11.83 -14.33
N GLU A 59 15.22 12.87 -13.62
CA GLU A 59 14.33 12.73 -12.47
C GLU A 59 12.96 12.18 -12.90
N LYS A 60 12.86 10.85 -13.01
CA LYS A 60 11.62 10.16 -13.31
C LYS A 60 10.97 9.65 -12.03
N VAL A 61 9.69 9.97 -11.84
CA VAL A 61 8.88 9.41 -10.75
C VAL A 61 8.70 7.91 -11.00
N PHE A 62 9.34 7.10 -10.17
CA PHE A 62 9.26 5.63 -10.22
C PHE A 62 7.99 5.11 -9.53
N TYR A 63 7.60 5.76 -8.43
CA TYR A 63 6.41 5.42 -7.67
C TYR A 63 5.80 6.67 -7.05
N ALA A 64 4.47 6.72 -6.98
CA ALA A 64 3.75 7.78 -6.30
C ALA A 64 2.53 7.22 -5.57
N GLU A 65 2.31 7.70 -4.34
CA GLU A 65 1.12 7.42 -3.56
C GLU A 65 0.56 8.71 -2.95
N GLY A 66 -0.77 8.77 -2.82
CA GLY A 66 -1.48 9.89 -2.23
C GLY A 66 -2.48 9.38 -1.21
N HIS A 67 -2.45 9.93 0.01
CA HIS A 67 -3.25 9.47 1.13
C HIS A 67 -3.98 10.64 1.78
N HIS A 68 -5.28 10.47 1.98
CA HIS A 68 -6.11 11.43 2.71
C HIS A 68 -6.31 10.90 4.13
N ILE A 69 -5.74 11.58 5.11
CA ILE A 69 -5.77 11.15 6.51
C ILE A 69 -6.17 12.28 7.45
N GLN A 70 -6.51 11.92 8.67
CA GLN A 70 -6.68 12.87 9.77
C GLN A 70 -5.45 12.82 10.68
N SER A 71 -5.00 13.98 11.16
CA SER A 71 -3.94 14.03 12.17
C SER A 71 -4.39 13.35 13.47
N ASN A 72 -3.46 12.63 14.08
CA ASN A 72 -3.62 12.04 15.41
C ASN A 72 -3.44 13.09 16.51
#